data_AF-A0A7I4YX84-F1
#
_entry.id   AF-A0A7I4YX84-F1
#
_cell.length_a   1.000
_cell.length_b   1.000
_cell.length_c   1.000
_cell.angle_alpha   90.00
_cell.angle_beta   90.00
_cell.angle_gamma   90.00
#
_symmetry.space_group_name_H-M   'P 1'
#
loop_
_entity.id
_entity.type
_entity.pdbx_description
1 polymer ?
#
loop_
_entity_poly.entity_id
_entity_poly.type
_entity_poly.pdbx_seq_one_letter_code
_entity_poly.pdbx_strand_id
1 'polypeptide(L)'
;MVTGVLPMHVYRPIPHNGYFGGSFVRSLTPRRFVGTPSPTNPLPILELTRMPDVITFRQHAANLIADLLDNHYQDDSPTFAQLPSISGLGPTRLLPPRLPSGVRPVLYQVVNSYYGTGIIIEAKDFFVPGPDHRELHCIPLTQDSINYLSRTRGFDRTQVSVKDFVWVISLRPTLSTLDTEDREHSLWQARAPRPPALNLTQPFFFRVHEFIFATPAQRNILGIVLAVARRGNRGQAVNHIYAAFEGSPKALRVTQSVCSFPLTQVEREDLLLASARTKVSCAMRFSHTAISVQAQRVLTAEIRRFFPAHPNEAIMPLRVSLLPQEDRNWVNERLAAFTSYGRHIRVARLRMGKLFAVASASLASQAFLTDDKCTHEIVAFIPNLDGLPLRLQIELPSMAPDNGWNRSRNVNVWVVHSTTMTRATITFVQYDFDSRTLAVELSADTRSQQSIRDAVIEHGQVFDDHTARARVCVRLSRAPSGTDPVFELLAASNISLALIPHRRS
;
A
#
# COMPACT_ATOMS: atom_id res chain seq x y z
N MET A 1 1.28 4.23 27.74
CA MET A 1 1.75 3.12 26.88
C MET A 1 1.36 3.41 25.41
N VAL A 2 2.19 3.04 24.43
CA VAL A 2 1.94 3.24 22.99
C VAL A 2 1.87 1.88 22.27
N THR A 3 1.03 1.75 21.24
CA THR A 3 0.92 0.53 20.42
C THR A 3 1.01 0.83 18.92
N GLY A 4 1.64 -0.09 18.18
CA GLY A 4 1.56 -0.16 16.71
C GLY A 4 0.38 -1.00 16.20
N VAL A 5 -0.39 -1.63 17.09
CA VAL A 5 -1.60 -2.39 16.73
C VAL A 5 -2.75 -1.43 16.52
N LEU A 6 -3.34 -1.45 15.32
CA LEU A 6 -4.43 -0.57 14.93
C LEU A 6 -5.70 -1.38 14.69
N PRO A 7 -6.73 -1.28 15.56
CA PRO A 7 -7.98 -2.01 15.36
C PRO A 7 -8.62 -1.61 14.03
N MET A 8 -8.81 -2.57 13.11
CA MET A 8 -9.26 -2.28 11.73
C MET A 8 -10.69 -1.70 11.64
N HIS A 9 -11.52 -1.89 12.67
CA HIS A 9 -12.84 -1.26 12.75
C HIS A 9 -12.76 0.24 13.11
N VAL A 10 -11.68 0.65 13.78
CA VAL A 10 -11.38 2.05 14.13
C VAL A 10 -10.57 2.70 13.01
N TYR A 11 -9.44 2.07 12.67
CA TYR A 11 -8.50 2.47 11.64
C TYR A 11 -8.77 1.66 10.38
N ARG A 12 -9.83 2.05 9.67
CA ARG A 12 -10.28 1.35 8.47
C ARG A 12 -9.20 1.34 7.38
N PRO A 13 -9.05 0.25 6.62
CA PRO A 13 -8.17 0.23 5.46
C PRO A 13 -8.73 1.17 4.38
N ILE A 14 -7.85 1.64 3.49
CA ILE A 14 -8.26 2.44 2.33
C ILE A 14 -9.19 1.57 1.46
N PRO A 15 -10.40 2.06 1.13
CA PRO A 15 -11.31 1.34 0.26
C PRO A 15 -10.80 1.34 -1.20
N HIS A 16 -11.41 0.53 -2.05
CA HIS A 16 -11.03 0.44 -3.46
C HIS A 16 -11.13 1.77 -4.21
N ASN A 17 -12.05 2.63 -3.81
CA ASN A 17 -12.22 3.99 -4.31
C ASN A 17 -11.33 5.03 -3.59
N GLY A 18 -10.21 4.62 -2.99
CA GLY A 18 -9.25 5.55 -2.40
C GLY A 18 -9.87 6.49 -1.37
N TYR A 19 -9.64 7.79 -1.54
CA TYR A 19 -10.22 8.84 -0.71
C TYR A 19 -11.48 9.50 -1.30
N PHE A 20 -12.05 8.98 -2.40
CA PHE A 20 -13.25 9.56 -3.02
C PHE A 20 -14.50 9.47 -2.11
N GLY A 21 -14.55 8.49 -1.21
CA GLY A 21 -15.68 8.30 -0.28
C GLY A 21 -15.70 9.32 0.86
N GLY A 22 -16.64 10.28 0.84
CA GLY A 22 -16.75 11.30 1.88
C GLY A 22 -16.95 10.77 3.31
N SER A 23 -17.70 9.66 3.49
CA SER A 23 -17.86 9.01 4.80
C SER A 23 -16.57 8.36 5.31
N PHE A 24 -15.72 7.90 4.40
CA PHE A 24 -14.40 7.37 4.73
C PHE A 24 -13.46 8.51 5.14
N VAL A 25 -13.37 9.58 4.34
CA VAL A 25 -12.51 10.74 4.64
C VAL A 25 -12.86 11.39 5.98
N ARG A 26 -14.15 11.55 6.30
CA ARG A 26 -14.58 12.05 7.61
C ARG A 26 -14.09 11.20 8.78
N SER A 27 -13.83 9.90 8.57
CA SER A 27 -13.30 9.02 9.61
C SER A 27 -11.77 9.05 9.77
N LEU A 28 -11.08 9.84 8.93
CA LEU A 28 -9.62 10.03 8.97
C LEU A 28 -9.21 11.13 9.95
N THR A 29 -10.15 11.90 10.51
CA THR A 29 -9.84 12.84 11.60
C THR A 29 -9.37 12.09 12.85
N PRO A 30 -8.57 12.74 13.72
CA PRO A 30 -8.17 12.14 14.99
C PRO A 30 -9.39 11.73 15.79
N ARG A 31 -9.25 10.65 16.55
CA ARG A 31 -10.26 10.32 17.57
C ARG A 31 -9.83 10.92 18.89
N ARG A 32 -10.78 11.47 19.65
CA ARG A 32 -10.50 11.84 21.03
C ARG A 32 -10.17 10.56 21.81
N PHE A 33 -8.92 10.45 22.26
CA PHE A 33 -8.53 9.38 23.16
C PHE A 33 -9.28 9.55 24.48
N VAL A 34 -9.95 8.49 24.95
CA VAL A 34 -10.72 8.50 26.18
C VAL A 34 -10.02 7.66 27.24
N GLY A 35 -9.89 8.20 28.45
CA GLY A 35 -9.25 7.57 29.58
C GLY A 35 -7.73 7.79 29.65
N THR A 36 -7.07 7.02 30.52
CA THR A 36 -5.62 7.12 30.74
C THR A 36 -4.88 6.05 29.93
N PRO A 37 -3.80 6.40 29.21
CA PRO A 37 -3.02 5.42 28.47
C PRO A 37 -2.46 4.30 29.37
N SER A 38 -2.90 3.06 29.15
CA SER A 38 -2.55 1.90 29.97
C SER A 38 -2.25 0.67 29.12
N PRO A 39 -1.82 -0.46 29.71
CA PRO A 39 -1.70 -1.73 28.99
C PRO A 39 -2.97 -2.22 28.31
N THR A 40 -4.12 -1.97 28.93
CA THR A 40 -5.44 -2.35 28.44
C THR A 40 -6.09 -1.28 27.54
N ASN A 41 -5.56 -0.06 27.56
CA ASN A 41 -5.98 1.06 26.72
C ASN A 41 -4.74 1.77 26.13
N PRO A 42 -4.00 1.14 25.21
CA PRO A 42 -2.80 1.73 24.64
C PRO A 42 -3.13 2.87 23.67
N LEU A 43 -2.28 3.91 23.65
CA LEU A 43 -2.38 5.00 22.68
C LEU A 43 -1.86 4.53 21.31
N PRO A 44 -2.65 4.61 20.23
CA PRO A 44 -2.19 4.22 18.89
C PRO A 44 -1.12 5.15 18.35
N ILE A 45 -0.10 4.59 17.69
CA ILE A 45 1.03 5.35 17.13
C ILE A 45 0.59 6.47 16.16
N LEU A 46 -0.50 6.25 15.42
CA LEU A 46 -1.05 7.24 14.48
C LEU A 46 -1.56 8.52 15.16
N GLU A 47 -1.86 8.49 16.46
CA GLU A 47 -2.36 9.65 17.21
C GLU A 47 -1.22 10.43 17.88
N LEU A 48 0.04 10.05 17.65
CA LEU A 48 1.20 10.70 18.27
C LEU A 48 1.71 11.93 17.51
N THR A 49 1.48 11.99 16.20
CA THR A 49 1.87 13.14 15.37
C THR A 49 1.01 14.34 15.73
N ARG A 50 1.64 15.50 15.95
CA ARG A 50 0.95 16.74 16.29
C ARG A 50 1.19 17.80 15.22
N MET A 51 0.26 18.74 15.13
CA MET A 51 0.35 19.85 14.17
C MET A 51 1.66 20.66 14.28
N PRO A 52 2.19 21.01 15.48
CA PRO A 52 3.48 21.70 15.58
C PRO A 52 4.63 20.91 14.96
N ASP A 53 4.66 19.59 15.15
CA ASP A 53 5.70 18.71 14.61
C ASP A 53 5.66 18.72 13.07
N VAL A 54 4.45 18.72 12.49
CA VAL A 54 4.24 18.81 11.04
C VAL A 54 4.68 20.18 10.49
N ILE A 55 4.34 21.27 11.18
CA ILE A 55 4.74 22.64 10.78
C ILE A 55 6.27 22.76 10.77
N THR A 56 6.94 22.32 11.84
CA THR A 56 8.40 22.38 11.90
C THR A 56 9.06 21.52 10.83
N PHE A 57 8.52 20.33 10.56
CA PHE A 57 9.03 19.47 9.49
C PHE A 57 8.88 20.11 8.10
N ARG A 58 7.77 20.82 7.86
CA ARG A 58 7.55 21.57 6.62
C ARG A 58 8.47 22.79 6.49
N GLN A 59 8.70 23.52 7.58
CA GLN A 59 9.66 24.62 7.61
C GLN A 59 11.07 24.12 7.29
N HIS A 60 11.47 22.97 7.84
CA HIS A 60 12.73 22.31 7.48
C HIS A 60 12.82 22.04 5.97
N ALA A 61 11.76 21.48 5.37
CA ALA A 61 11.72 21.25 3.92
C ALA A 61 11.76 22.55 3.11
N ALA A 62 11.03 23.60 3.53
CA ALA A 62 11.01 24.89 2.86
C ALA A 62 12.39 25.57 2.87
N ASN A 63 13.09 25.53 4.01
CA ASN A 63 14.45 26.05 4.12
C ASN A 63 15.41 25.32 3.18
N LEU A 64 15.34 23.97 3.14
CA LEU A 64 16.15 23.19 2.20
C LEU A 64 15.84 23.50 0.73
N ILE A 65 14.57 23.77 0.39
CA ILE A 65 14.21 24.20 -0.97
C ILE A 65 14.85 25.55 -1.28
N ALA A 66 14.72 26.54 -0.38
CA ALA A 66 15.31 27.86 -0.56
C ALA A 66 16.84 27.75 -0.74
N ASP A 67 17.52 27.04 0.16
CA ASP A 67 18.97 26.85 0.10
C ASP A 67 19.42 26.16 -1.19
N LEU A 68 18.65 25.19 -1.71
CA LEU A 68 18.95 24.50 -2.96
C LEU A 68 18.77 25.38 -4.20
N LEU A 69 17.68 26.14 -4.24
CA LEU A 69 17.36 27.02 -5.37
C LEU A 69 18.32 28.22 -5.43
N ASP A 70 18.73 28.72 -4.26
CA ASP A 70 19.70 29.81 -4.12
C ASP A 70 21.17 29.34 -4.21
N ASN A 71 21.42 28.04 -4.43
CA ASN A 71 22.77 27.43 -4.48
C ASN A 71 23.59 27.60 -3.18
N HIS A 72 22.94 27.74 -2.03
CA HIS A 72 23.57 27.85 -0.72
C HIS A 72 23.67 26.51 0.04
N TYR A 73 23.03 25.46 -0.46
CA TYR A 73 23.05 24.15 0.18
C TYR A 73 24.46 23.54 0.25
N GLN A 74 24.91 23.17 1.45
CA GLN A 74 26.13 22.42 1.70
C GLN A 74 25.82 21.09 2.40
N ASP A 75 26.45 19.99 1.94
CA ASP A 75 26.28 18.67 2.56
C ASP A 75 27.32 18.43 3.67
N ASP A 76 27.03 18.92 4.87
CA ASP A 76 27.94 18.87 6.02
C ASP A 76 27.82 17.56 6.83
N SER A 77 27.72 16.41 6.16
CA SER A 77 27.56 15.13 6.86
C SER A 77 28.75 14.73 7.71
N PRO A 78 28.53 14.38 8.99
CA PRO A 78 29.44 13.49 9.67
C PRO A 78 29.50 12.15 8.95
N THR A 79 30.69 11.56 8.82
CA THR A 79 30.83 10.20 8.31
C THR A 79 30.36 9.21 9.38
N PHE A 80 29.19 8.60 9.16
CA PHE A 80 28.68 7.53 10.04
C PHE A 80 29.14 6.16 9.57
N ALA A 81 29.44 5.27 10.52
CA ALA A 81 29.74 3.88 10.21
C ALA A 81 28.52 3.21 9.55
N GLN A 82 28.78 2.41 8.52
CA GLN A 82 27.76 1.59 7.87
C GLN A 82 27.27 0.51 8.84
N LEU A 83 25.98 0.20 8.79
CA LEU A 83 25.41 -0.91 9.55
C LEU A 83 26.21 -2.19 9.27
N PRO A 84 26.72 -2.89 10.30
CA PRO A 84 27.40 -4.17 10.11
C PRO A 84 26.49 -5.17 9.39
N SER A 85 27.05 -6.01 8.53
CA SER A 85 26.31 -7.05 7.78
C SER A 85 25.67 -8.15 8.65
N ILE A 86 25.71 -8.01 9.98
CA ILE A 86 25.19 -9.00 10.92
C ILE A 86 23.66 -8.86 10.96
N SER A 87 22.99 -9.88 10.45
CA SER A 87 21.52 -9.98 10.37
C SER A 87 20.89 -9.94 11.77
N GLY A 88 19.96 -9.00 11.97
CA GLY A 88 19.21 -8.89 13.22
C GLY A 88 18.16 -7.78 13.13
N LEU A 89 17.14 -7.84 13.98
CA LEU A 89 16.19 -6.73 14.13
C LEU A 89 16.96 -5.49 14.59
N GLY A 90 17.15 -4.53 13.68
CA GLY A 90 17.67 -3.22 14.03
C GLY A 90 16.79 -2.54 15.10
N PRO A 91 17.33 -1.57 15.84
CA PRO A 91 16.60 -0.93 16.92
C PRO A 91 15.32 -0.27 16.38
N THR A 92 14.20 -0.57 17.06
CA THR A 92 12.86 -0.08 16.74
C THR A 92 12.25 0.57 17.97
N ARG A 93 11.46 1.64 17.77
CA ARG A 93 10.82 2.35 18.88
C ARG A 93 9.50 2.99 18.44
N LEU A 94 8.40 2.57 19.08
CA LEU A 94 7.07 3.09 18.76
C LEU A 94 6.87 4.56 19.18
N LEU A 95 7.36 4.93 20.37
CA LEU A 95 7.32 6.31 20.85
C LEU A 95 8.68 6.97 20.58
N PRO A 96 8.78 7.96 19.68
CA PRO A 96 10.06 8.58 19.37
C PRO A 96 10.67 9.23 20.61
N PRO A 97 12.01 9.24 20.75
CA PRO A 97 12.68 9.94 21.83
C PRO A 97 12.43 11.45 21.72
N ARG A 98 12.62 12.17 22.84
CA ARG A 98 12.70 13.64 22.77
C ARG A 98 14.00 14.01 22.07
N LEU A 99 13.93 14.71 20.96
CA LEU A 99 15.12 15.19 20.26
C LEU A 99 15.70 16.40 21.01
N PRO A 100 17.02 16.64 20.95
CA PRO A 100 17.67 17.78 21.58
C PRO A 100 17.09 19.13 21.12
N SER A 101 16.66 19.22 19.86
CA SER A 101 16.01 20.39 19.28
C SER A 101 14.59 20.66 19.81
N GLY A 102 14.02 19.77 20.62
CA GLY A 102 12.63 19.83 21.08
C GLY A 102 11.59 19.43 20.02
N VAL A 103 12.00 19.31 18.75
CA VAL A 103 11.16 18.87 17.63
C VAL A 103 10.89 17.37 17.74
N ARG A 104 9.69 16.93 17.34
CA ARG A 104 9.38 15.49 17.20
C ARG A 104 9.35 15.08 15.74
N PRO A 105 9.70 13.83 15.43
CA PRO A 105 9.62 13.32 14.07
C PRO A 105 8.16 13.19 13.61
N VAL A 106 7.98 13.23 12.29
CA VAL A 106 6.71 12.95 11.62
C VAL A 106 6.63 11.48 11.21
N LEU A 107 5.40 10.95 11.16
CA LEU A 107 5.18 9.54 10.88
C LEU A 107 4.99 9.28 9.39
N TYR A 108 5.75 8.32 8.89
CA TYR A 108 5.63 7.75 7.56
C TYR A 108 5.41 6.23 7.65
N GLN A 109 5.07 5.60 6.53
CA GLN A 109 4.91 4.16 6.44
C GLN A 109 5.48 3.63 5.13
N VAL A 110 6.09 2.45 5.16
CA VAL A 110 6.61 1.78 3.97
C VAL A 110 5.48 1.40 3.01
N VAL A 111 5.58 1.86 1.77
CA VAL A 111 4.61 1.59 0.70
C VAL A 111 5.22 0.83 -0.48
N ASN A 112 6.55 0.86 -0.62
CA ASN A 112 7.29 0.10 -1.63
C ASN A 112 8.63 -0.41 -1.08
N SER A 113 8.92 -1.69 -1.27
CA SER A 113 10.24 -2.29 -0.99
C SER A 113 11.13 -2.42 -2.24
N TYR A 114 10.60 -2.18 -3.43
CA TYR A 114 11.27 -2.32 -4.74
C TYR A 114 11.81 -0.98 -5.25
N TYR A 115 12.71 -0.34 -4.50
CA TYR A 115 13.40 0.88 -4.90
C TYR A 115 14.92 0.73 -4.76
N GLY A 116 15.58 0.19 -5.79
CA GLY A 116 17.03 -0.07 -5.74
C GLY A 116 17.44 -0.83 -4.47
N THR A 117 18.32 -0.24 -3.67
CA THR A 117 18.73 -0.71 -2.33
C THR A 117 17.95 -0.06 -1.17
N GLY A 118 17.06 0.88 -1.46
CA GLY A 118 16.20 1.57 -0.49
C GLY A 118 14.75 1.07 -0.50
N ILE A 119 13.88 1.88 0.10
CA ILE A 119 12.42 1.71 0.14
C ILE A 119 11.73 3.06 -0.05
N ILE A 120 10.45 3.06 -0.46
CA ILE A 120 9.62 4.28 -0.50
C ILE A 120 8.66 4.28 0.68
N ILE A 121 8.57 5.42 1.34
CA ILE A 121 7.68 5.65 2.46
C ILE A 121 6.68 6.77 2.13
N GLU A 122 5.43 6.63 2.57
CA GLU A 122 4.35 7.63 2.42
C GLU A 122 4.06 8.28 3.78
N ALA A 123 3.88 9.61 3.77
CA ALA A 123 3.44 10.36 4.95
C ALA A 123 2.13 9.80 5.52
N LYS A 124 1.94 9.89 6.84
CA LYS A 124 0.67 9.48 7.49
C LYS A 124 -0.19 10.59 8.03
N ASP A 125 0.21 11.83 7.73
CA ASP A 125 -0.59 13.01 7.96
C ASP A 125 -0.80 13.79 6.66
N PHE A 126 -2.04 14.15 6.32
CA PHE A 126 -2.36 14.98 5.16
C PHE A 126 -1.74 16.38 5.24
N PHE A 127 -1.48 16.90 6.44
CA PHE A 127 -0.87 18.21 6.61
C PHE A 127 0.64 18.22 6.31
N VAL A 128 1.28 17.05 6.19
CA VAL A 128 2.69 16.95 5.79
C VAL A 128 2.86 17.36 4.32
N PRO A 129 2.20 16.72 3.34
CA PRO A 129 2.32 17.14 1.94
C PRO A 129 1.33 18.21 1.51
N GLY A 130 0.20 18.36 2.22
CA GLY A 130 -0.89 19.24 1.80
C GLY A 130 -0.81 20.63 2.45
N PRO A 131 -1.25 21.69 1.75
CA PRO A 131 -1.71 21.70 0.35
C PRO A 131 -0.57 21.76 -0.70
N ASP A 132 0.64 22.14 -0.31
CA ASP A 132 1.65 22.76 -1.17
C ASP A 132 3.02 22.05 -1.18
N HIS A 133 3.24 21.06 -0.31
CA HIS A 133 4.50 20.31 -0.20
C HIS A 133 4.36 18.88 -0.73
N ARG A 134 3.80 18.71 -1.93
CA ARG A 134 3.54 17.37 -2.50
C ARG A 134 4.81 16.53 -2.69
N GLU A 135 5.98 17.16 -2.77
CA GLU A 135 7.29 16.49 -2.74
C GLU A 135 7.55 15.68 -1.45
N LEU A 136 6.79 15.95 -0.38
CA LEU A 136 6.83 15.21 0.90
C LEU A 136 5.82 14.06 0.97
N HIS A 137 4.97 13.87 -0.04
CA HIS A 137 3.93 12.84 0.00
C HIS A 137 4.55 11.45 0.08
N CYS A 138 5.49 11.17 -0.82
CA CYS A 138 6.28 9.94 -0.83
C CYS A 138 7.76 10.31 -0.93
N ILE A 139 8.59 9.75 -0.05
CA ILE A 139 10.04 9.99 -0.05
C ILE A 139 10.80 8.66 0.04
N PRO A 140 11.98 8.54 -0.60
CA PRO A 140 12.86 7.41 -0.46
C PRO A 140 13.58 7.42 0.90
N LEU A 141 13.65 6.25 1.52
CA LEU A 141 14.58 5.92 2.59
C LEU A 141 15.69 5.05 1.97
N THR A 142 16.92 5.55 1.95
CA THR A 142 18.06 4.95 1.23
C THR A 142 19.07 4.33 2.19
N GLN A 143 20.05 3.60 1.64
CA GLN A 143 21.15 3.06 2.45
C GLN A 143 22.08 4.15 3.00
N ASP A 144 21.93 5.41 2.58
CA ASP A 144 22.66 6.58 3.11
C ASP A 144 21.93 7.30 4.23
N SER A 145 20.72 6.85 4.59
CA SER A 145 19.98 7.38 5.73
C SER A 145 20.55 6.85 7.04
N ILE A 146 20.47 7.64 8.11
CA ILE A 146 21.03 7.35 9.43
C ILE A 146 19.93 6.87 10.36
N ASN A 147 20.10 5.68 10.93
CA ASN A 147 19.25 5.24 12.02
C ASN A 147 19.66 5.97 13.30
N TYR A 148 18.77 6.81 13.81
CA TYR A 148 19.04 7.65 14.98
C TYR A 148 19.32 6.85 16.25
N LEU A 149 18.77 5.64 16.38
CA LEU A 149 18.95 4.80 17.57
C LEU A 149 20.30 4.07 17.57
N SER A 150 20.72 3.50 16.44
CA SER A 150 22.00 2.78 16.35
C SER A 150 23.17 3.70 16.01
N ARG A 151 22.91 4.94 15.54
CA ARG A 151 23.92 5.85 15.00
C ARG A 151 24.72 5.22 13.84
N THR A 152 24.05 4.42 13.02
CA THR A 152 24.64 3.77 11.85
C THR A 152 23.91 4.18 10.57
N ARG A 153 24.65 4.16 9.46
CA ARG A 153 24.12 4.40 8.11
C ARG A 153 23.50 3.13 7.54
N GLY A 154 22.32 3.24 6.95
CA GLY A 154 21.60 2.15 6.27
C GLY A 154 20.70 1.30 7.17
N PHE A 155 20.12 0.27 6.58
CA PHE A 155 19.21 -0.66 7.26
C PHE A 155 19.15 -2.02 6.56
N ASP A 156 18.86 -3.07 7.34
CA ASP A 156 18.62 -4.42 6.81
C ASP A 156 17.22 -4.49 6.16
N ARG A 157 17.21 -4.54 4.82
CA ARG A 157 15.97 -4.64 4.02
C ARG A 157 15.18 -5.91 4.31
N THR A 158 15.82 -6.99 4.74
CA THR A 158 15.14 -8.26 5.02
C THR A 158 14.25 -8.17 6.25
N GLN A 159 14.46 -7.15 7.10
CA GLN A 159 13.68 -6.91 8.32
C GLN A 159 12.58 -5.86 8.15
N VAL A 160 12.47 -5.28 6.95
CA VAL A 160 11.48 -4.26 6.63
C VAL A 160 10.36 -4.86 5.80
N SER A 161 9.12 -4.67 6.25
CA SER A 161 7.92 -5.05 5.51
C SER A 161 7.19 -3.81 5.01
N VAL A 162 6.50 -3.94 3.88
CA VAL A 162 5.47 -2.97 3.50
C VAL A 162 4.48 -2.83 4.66
N LYS A 163 4.09 -1.60 4.97
CA LYS A 163 3.28 -1.17 6.12
C LYS A 163 4.02 -0.98 7.44
N ASP A 164 5.33 -1.21 7.50
CA ASP A 164 6.13 -0.81 8.67
C ASP A 164 6.09 0.72 8.82
N PHE A 165 6.03 1.21 10.06
CA PHE A 165 6.08 2.64 10.32
C PHE A 165 7.52 3.11 10.47
N VAL A 166 7.74 4.35 10.07
CA VAL A 166 9.05 5.03 10.14
C VAL A 166 8.81 6.44 10.68
N TRP A 167 9.47 6.77 11.79
CA TRP A 167 9.61 8.14 12.23
C TRP A 167 10.69 8.82 11.41
N VAL A 168 10.35 9.88 10.70
CA VAL A 168 11.28 10.69 9.91
C VAL A 168 11.62 11.94 10.71
N ILE A 169 12.91 12.11 11.00
CA ILE A 169 13.43 13.21 11.81
C ILE A 169 13.82 14.38 10.92
N SER A 170 14.60 14.10 9.87
CA SER A 170 15.17 15.12 9.00
C SER A 170 15.23 14.63 7.55
N LEU A 171 15.25 15.59 6.64
CA LEU A 171 15.31 15.39 5.19
C LEU A 171 16.61 15.89 4.63
N ARG A 172 16.94 15.38 3.45
CA ARG A 172 17.97 15.92 2.57
C ARG A 172 17.61 15.80 1.10
N PRO A 173 18.25 16.57 0.22
CA PRO A 173 18.08 16.42 -1.21
C PRO A 173 18.48 15.01 -1.68
N THR A 174 17.81 14.50 -2.71
CA THR A 174 18.29 13.31 -3.42
C THR A 174 19.53 13.66 -4.26
N LEU A 175 20.36 12.66 -4.58
CA LEU A 175 21.50 12.87 -5.48
C LEU A 175 21.04 13.43 -6.83
N SER A 176 19.93 12.91 -7.39
CA SER A 176 19.35 13.45 -8.63
C SER A 176 18.97 14.93 -8.56
N THR A 177 18.55 15.42 -7.38
CA THR A 177 18.26 16.86 -7.18
C THR A 177 19.54 17.69 -7.06
N LEU A 178 20.62 17.12 -6.52
CA LEU A 178 21.91 17.80 -6.43
C LEU A 178 22.59 17.89 -7.80
N ASP A 179 22.50 16.81 -8.57
CA ASP A 179 23.15 16.65 -9.88
C ASP A 179 22.42 17.40 -11.02
N THR A 180 21.16 17.81 -10.82
CA THR A 180 20.41 18.55 -11.84
C THR A 180 20.67 20.05 -11.77
N GLU A 181 20.85 20.67 -12.94
CA GLU A 181 20.99 22.13 -13.07
C GLU A 181 19.63 22.84 -12.88
N ASP A 182 18.54 22.27 -13.40
CA ASP A 182 17.18 22.83 -13.31
C ASP A 182 16.41 22.27 -12.10
N ARG A 183 16.79 22.75 -10.92
CA ARG A 183 16.17 22.33 -9.64
C ARG A 183 14.72 22.78 -9.50
N GLU A 184 14.34 23.90 -10.12
CA GLU A 184 12.95 24.38 -10.11
C GLU A 184 12.03 23.43 -10.87
N HIS A 185 12.44 23.01 -12.07
CA HIS A 185 11.68 22.04 -12.84
C HIS A 185 11.61 20.68 -12.13
N SER A 186 12.71 20.23 -11.51
CA SER A 186 12.72 19.01 -10.69
C SER A 186 11.75 19.09 -9.51
N LEU A 187 11.68 20.23 -8.81
CA LEU A 187 10.71 20.47 -7.74
C LEU A 187 9.27 20.45 -8.26
N TRP A 188 9.02 21.09 -9.40
CA TRP A 188 7.71 21.09 -10.04
C TRP A 188 7.25 19.68 -10.40
N GLN A 189 8.14 18.86 -10.97
CA GLN A 189 7.87 17.45 -11.27
C GLN A 189 7.62 16.63 -10.00
N ALA A 190 8.39 16.84 -8.95
CA ALA A 190 8.23 16.14 -7.67
C ALA A 190 6.90 16.48 -6.97
N ARG A 191 6.31 17.65 -7.25
CA ARG A 191 5.00 18.09 -6.73
C ARG A 191 3.81 17.60 -7.54
N ALA A 192 4.03 17.07 -8.74
CA ALA A 192 2.96 16.52 -9.55
C ALA A 192 2.25 15.35 -8.82
N PRO A 193 0.93 15.16 -9.00
CA PRO A 193 0.25 13.97 -8.50
C PRO A 193 0.97 12.70 -8.98
N ARG A 194 1.11 11.71 -8.09
CA ARG A 194 1.74 10.41 -8.37
C ARG A 194 0.71 9.28 -8.34
N PRO A 195 -0.10 9.07 -9.40
CA PRO A 195 -1.24 8.15 -9.38
C PRO A 195 -0.90 6.67 -9.16
N PRO A 196 0.23 6.14 -9.66
CA PRO A 196 0.87 4.99 -9.03
C PRO A 196 1.97 5.55 -8.13
N ALA A 197 1.86 5.43 -6.80
CA ALA A 197 2.96 5.85 -5.90
C ALA A 197 4.29 5.09 -6.13
N LEU A 198 4.25 4.05 -6.97
CA LEU A 198 5.41 3.31 -7.44
C LEU A 198 5.93 3.83 -8.79
N ASN A 199 5.39 4.93 -9.32
CA ASN A 199 5.91 5.54 -10.53
C ASN A 199 7.28 6.15 -10.20
N LEU A 200 8.33 5.37 -10.46
CA LEU A 200 9.72 5.77 -10.26
C LEU A 200 10.24 6.66 -11.40
N THR A 201 9.43 6.93 -12.44
CA THR A 201 9.84 7.86 -13.51
C THR A 201 9.75 9.31 -13.07
N GLN A 202 8.89 9.64 -12.09
CA GLN A 202 8.87 10.95 -11.47
C GLN A 202 10.01 11.06 -10.44
N PRO A 203 10.86 12.11 -10.50
CA PRO A 203 11.95 12.28 -9.56
C PRO A 203 11.43 12.47 -8.13
N PHE A 204 12.27 12.15 -7.15
CA PHE A 204 12.05 12.50 -5.76
C PHE A 204 12.94 13.68 -5.42
N PHE A 205 12.37 14.76 -4.88
CA PHE A 205 13.16 15.95 -4.53
C PHE A 205 14.01 15.71 -3.27
N PHE A 206 13.41 15.08 -2.27
CA PHE A 206 14.03 14.75 -0.99
C PHE A 206 14.20 13.25 -0.79
N ARG A 207 15.14 12.87 0.07
CA ARG A 207 15.27 11.59 0.75
C ARG A 207 15.26 11.79 2.26
N VAL A 208 15.01 10.72 2.98
CA VAL A 208 15.18 10.70 4.44
C VAL A 208 16.66 10.81 4.80
N HIS A 209 16.99 11.71 5.72
CA HIS A 209 18.32 11.81 6.31
C HIS A 209 18.41 10.99 7.59
N GLU A 210 17.63 11.32 8.62
CA GLU A 210 17.58 10.57 9.88
C GLU A 210 16.21 9.94 10.12
N PHE A 211 16.21 8.72 10.64
CA PHE A 211 15.00 7.96 10.88
C PHE A 211 15.05 7.06 12.12
N ILE A 212 13.87 6.62 12.55
CA ILE A 212 13.67 5.56 13.54
C ILE A 212 12.59 4.62 13.03
N PHE A 213 12.88 3.32 12.96
CA PHE A 213 11.84 2.33 12.68
C PHE A 213 10.85 2.22 13.85
N ALA A 214 9.57 2.08 13.52
CA ALA A 214 8.48 1.79 14.44
C ALA A 214 7.71 0.56 13.95
N THR A 215 8.41 -0.58 13.94
CA THR A 215 7.90 -1.83 13.36
C THR A 215 6.73 -2.41 14.17
N PRO A 216 5.61 -2.78 13.52
CA PRO A 216 4.52 -3.52 14.16
C PRO A 216 4.97 -4.90 14.65
N ALA A 217 4.15 -5.47 15.55
CA ALA A 217 4.35 -6.82 16.07
C ALA A 217 4.36 -7.86 14.93
N GLN A 218 5.33 -8.77 15.01
CA GLN A 218 5.49 -9.91 14.11
C GLN A 218 4.62 -11.09 14.58
N ARG A 219 4.06 -11.83 13.64
CA ARG A 219 3.28 -13.05 13.91
C ARG A 219 3.53 -14.10 12.83
N ASN A 220 3.36 -15.36 13.20
CA ASN A 220 3.40 -16.48 12.26
C ASN A 220 2.00 -16.73 11.70
N ILE A 221 1.88 -16.68 10.38
CA ILE A 221 0.67 -16.90 9.60
C ILE A 221 0.80 -18.11 8.70
N LEU A 222 -0.30 -18.81 8.50
CA LEU A 222 -0.37 -19.94 7.57
C LEU A 222 -0.56 -19.44 6.14
N GLY A 223 0.08 -20.11 5.19
CA GLY A 223 -0.06 -19.87 3.76
C GLY A 223 -0.32 -21.15 2.98
N ILE A 224 -0.81 -21.00 1.75
CA ILE A 224 -1.00 -22.09 0.79
C ILE A 224 -0.55 -21.65 -0.60
N VAL A 225 0.17 -22.52 -1.31
CA VAL A 225 0.61 -22.29 -2.68
C VAL A 225 -0.58 -22.43 -3.63
N LEU A 226 -0.85 -21.39 -4.41
CA LEU A 226 -1.93 -21.38 -5.42
C LEU A 226 -1.42 -21.76 -6.80
N ALA A 227 -0.20 -21.33 -7.15
CA ALA A 227 0.43 -21.62 -8.42
C ALA A 227 1.95 -21.50 -8.32
N VAL A 228 2.66 -22.27 -9.15
CA VAL A 228 4.12 -22.25 -9.25
C VAL A 228 4.49 -21.77 -10.65
N ALA A 229 5.18 -20.63 -10.76
CA ALA A 229 5.58 -20.07 -12.05
C ALA A 229 6.89 -20.70 -12.53
N ARG A 230 6.76 -21.71 -13.41
CA ARG A 230 7.87 -22.46 -14.01
C ARG A 230 8.27 -21.85 -15.36
N ARG A 231 9.57 -21.76 -15.66
CA ARG A 231 10.13 -21.35 -16.97
C ARG A 231 11.16 -22.36 -17.49
N GLY A 232 11.41 -22.31 -18.81
CA GLY A 232 12.41 -23.10 -19.55
C GLY A 232 11.83 -24.34 -20.25
N ASN A 233 12.58 -24.91 -21.20
CA ASN A 233 12.16 -26.02 -22.08
C ASN A 233 11.70 -27.30 -21.36
N ARG A 234 11.91 -27.41 -20.04
CA ARG A 234 11.45 -28.54 -19.20
C ARG A 234 10.76 -28.10 -17.89
N GLY A 235 10.45 -26.81 -17.72
CA GLY A 235 9.80 -26.29 -16.50
C GLY A 235 10.60 -26.46 -15.20
N GLN A 236 11.92 -26.64 -15.28
CA GLN A 236 12.78 -26.90 -14.11
C GLN A 236 13.08 -25.65 -13.29
N ALA A 237 13.08 -24.45 -13.89
CA ALA A 237 13.36 -23.21 -13.17
C ALA A 237 12.07 -22.61 -12.62
N VAL A 238 11.99 -22.46 -11.29
CA VAL A 238 10.88 -21.78 -10.61
C VAL A 238 11.31 -20.34 -10.31
N ASN A 239 10.66 -19.36 -10.94
CA ASN A 239 10.99 -17.95 -10.73
C ASN A 239 10.35 -17.41 -9.45
N HIS A 240 9.07 -17.73 -9.26
CA HIS A 240 8.25 -17.28 -8.14
C HIS A 240 7.08 -18.24 -7.95
N ILE A 241 6.47 -18.18 -6.77
CA ILE A 241 5.20 -18.83 -6.49
C ILE A 241 4.14 -17.78 -6.20
N TYR A 242 2.88 -18.12 -6.44
CA TYR A 242 1.77 -17.36 -5.91
C TYR A 242 1.21 -18.08 -4.69
N ALA A 243 1.09 -17.37 -3.57
CA ALA A 243 0.57 -17.93 -2.34
C ALA A 243 -0.50 -17.03 -1.70
N ALA A 244 -1.51 -17.63 -1.10
CA ALA A 244 -2.46 -16.96 -0.22
C ALA A 244 -2.02 -17.14 1.23
N PHE A 245 -2.22 -16.12 2.06
CA PHE A 245 -1.87 -16.15 3.48
C PHE A 245 -3.03 -15.66 4.35
N GLU A 246 -3.11 -16.18 5.58
CA GLU A 246 -4.07 -15.74 6.60
C GLU A 246 -4.07 -14.21 6.77
N GLY A 247 -5.26 -13.61 6.79
CA GLY A 247 -5.46 -12.17 6.99
C GLY A 247 -5.45 -11.33 5.71
N SER A 248 -5.22 -11.96 4.54
CA SER A 248 -5.20 -11.31 3.23
C SER A 248 -6.11 -12.05 2.24
N PRO A 249 -7.12 -11.40 1.64
CA PRO A 249 -7.90 -11.98 0.55
C PRO A 249 -7.16 -11.94 -0.80
N LYS A 250 -5.91 -11.46 -0.83
CA LYS A 250 -5.10 -11.32 -2.04
C LYS A 250 -3.96 -12.32 -2.03
N ALA A 251 -3.72 -12.95 -3.18
CA ALA A 251 -2.52 -13.71 -3.44
C ALA A 251 -1.30 -12.79 -3.56
N LEU A 252 -0.18 -13.27 -3.05
CA LEU A 252 1.11 -12.62 -3.08
C LEU A 252 2.02 -13.36 -4.03
N ARG A 253 2.86 -12.59 -4.74
CA ARG A 253 3.97 -13.14 -5.50
C ARG A 253 5.15 -13.29 -4.56
N VAL A 254 5.55 -14.53 -4.29
CA VAL A 254 6.65 -14.87 -3.38
C VAL A 254 7.86 -15.29 -4.19
N THR A 255 8.98 -14.62 -3.97
CA THR A 255 10.27 -14.85 -4.63
C THR A 255 11.25 -15.55 -3.69
N GLN A 256 12.34 -16.09 -4.24
CA GLN A 256 13.37 -16.77 -3.48
C GLN A 256 13.96 -15.92 -2.33
N SER A 257 13.99 -14.59 -2.50
CA SER A 257 14.56 -13.63 -1.53
C SER A 257 13.92 -13.65 -0.14
N VAL A 258 12.66 -14.08 -0.03
CA VAL A 258 11.95 -14.18 1.27
C VAL A 258 11.80 -15.64 1.73
N CYS A 259 12.19 -16.61 0.90
CA CYS A 259 12.05 -18.04 1.22
C CYS A 259 13.32 -18.59 1.86
N SER A 260 13.16 -19.36 2.93
CA SER A 260 14.25 -20.14 3.54
C SER A 260 14.38 -21.55 2.98
N PHE A 261 13.86 -21.78 1.78
CA PHE A 261 13.89 -23.04 1.05
C PHE A 261 13.96 -22.74 -0.46
N PRO A 262 14.56 -23.62 -1.28
CA PRO A 262 14.49 -23.51 -2.73
C PRO A 262 13.05 -23.59 -3.24
N LEU A 263 12.63 -22.66 -4.10
CA LEU A 263 11.27 -22.66 -4.67
C LEU A 263 10.93 -23.92 -5.49
N THR A 264 11.92 -24.73 -5.86
CA THR A 264 11.73 -26.04 -6.54
C THR A 264 11.17 -27.12 -5.62
N GLN A 265 11.20 -26.93 -4.30
CA GLN A 265 10.72 -27.89 -3.31
C GLN A 265 9.23 -27.79 -3.01
N VAL A 266 8.52 -26.85 -3.65
CA VAL A 266 7.10 -26.63 -3.40
C VAL A 266 6.26 -26.86 -4.65
N GLU A 267 5.11 -27.50 -4.44
CA GLU A 267 4.07 -27.76 -5.42
C GLU A 267 2.82 -26.92 -5.11
N ARG A 268 1.87 -26.96 -6.04
CA ARG A 268 0.54 -26.38 -5.80
C ARG A 268 -0.09 -27.05 -4.58
N GLU A 269 -0.85 -26.29 -3.79
CA GLU A 269 -1.54 -26.72 -2.56
C GLU A 269 -0.65 -27.03 -1.36
N ASP A 270 0.67 -26.91 -1.49
CA ASP A 270 1.57 -27.01 -0.34
C ASP A 270 1.28 -25.92 0.69
N LEU A 271 1.27 -26.33 1.96
CA LEU A 271 1.15 -25.42 3.10
C LEU A 271 2.50 -24.80 3.45
N LEU A 272 2.46 -23.51 3.73
CA LEU A 272 3.61 -22.68 4.07
C LEU A 272 3.41 -22.04 5.44
N LEU A 273 4.52 -21.74 6.11
CA LEU A 273 4.54 -20.88 7.28
C LEU A 273 5.24 -19.58 6.91
N ALA A 274 4.63 -18.45 7.24
CA ALA A 274 5.25 -17.14 7.02
C ALA A 274 5.32 -16.35 8.32
N SER A 275 6.47 -15.71 8.53
CA SER A 275 6.59 -14.61 9.48
C SER A 275 6.16 -13.32 8.79
N ALA A 276 5.18 -12.62 9.36
CA ALA A 276 4.66 -11.38 8.80
C ALA A 276 4.30 -10.37 9.89
N ARG A 277 4.23 -9.09 9.51
CA ARG A 277 3.74 -8.03 10.39
C ARG A 277 2.23 -8.14 10.60
N THR A 278 1.77 -7.65 11.74
CA THR A 278 0.34 -7.47 11.98
C THR A 278 -0.24 -6.49 10.97
N LYS A 279 -1.39 -6.83 10.38
CA LYS A 279 -2.07 -6.00 9.40
C LYS A 279 -2.49 -4.67 10.04
N VAL A 280 -2.08 -3.57 9.41
CA VAL A 280 -2.42 -2.20 9.81
C VAL A 280 -3.01 -1.43 8.63
N SER A 281 -3.74 -0.36 8.92
CA SER A 281 -4.23 0.56 7.87
C SER A 281 -3.07 1.30 7.22
N CYS A 282 -3.24 1.59 5.93
CA CYS A 282 -2.33 2.44 5.16
C CYS A 282 -2.89 3.84 4.94
N ALA A 283 -4.09 4.14 5.45
CA ALA A 283 -4.71 5.45 5.25
C ALA A 283 -3.87 6.55 5.91
N MET A 284 -3.68 7.64 5.18
CA MET A 284 -3.28 8.92 5.75
C MET A 284 -4.40 9.45 6.64
N ARG A 285 -4.03 10.18 7.69
CA ARG A 285 -4.97 10.76 8.66
C ARG A 285 -4.70 12.24 8.82
N PHE A 286 -5.54 12.92 9.57
CA PHE A 286 -5.20 14.26 10.05
C PHE A 286 -4.67 14.14 11.48
N SER A 287 -3.65 14.91 11.85
CA SER A 287 -3.26 15.10 13.26
C SER A 287 -4.16 16.07 14.02
N HIS A 288 -5.07 16.76 13.33
CA HIS A 288 -5.97 17.73 13.95
C HIS A 288 -7.40 17.63 13.43
N THR A 289 -8.37 17.94 14.29
CA THR A 289 -9.78 18.02 13.90
C THR A 289 -10.07 19.35 13.22
N ALA A 290 -10.95 19.34 12.23
CA ALA A 290 -11.44 20.58 11.63
C ALA A 290 -12.15 21.47 12.66
N ILE A 291 -11.96 22.78 12.55
CA ILE A 291 -12.58 23.78 13.45
C ILE A 291 -14.11 23.85 13.31
N SER A 292 -14.64 23.46 12.15
CA SER A 292 -16.07 23.49 11.86
C SER A 292 -16.48 22.39 10.88
N VAL A 293 -17.78 22.13 10.77
CA VAL A 293 -18.35 21.21 9.77
C VAL A 293 -18.05 21.69 8.35
N GLN A 294 -18.07 23.01 8.12
CA GLN A 294 -17.74 23.58 6.81
C GLN A 294 -16.27 23.35 6.45
N ALA A 295 -15.35 23.57 7.39
CA ALA A 295 -13.93 23.26 7.19
C ALA A 295 -13.72 21.76 6.92
N GLN A 296 -14.46 20.87 7.60
CA GLN A 296 -14.41 19.44 7.33
C GLN A 296 -14.88 19.09 5.91
N ARG A 297 -15.92 19.76 5.39
CA ARG A 297 -16.40 19.56 4.01
C ARG A 297 -15.35 19.98 2.99
N VAL A 298 -14.71 21.14 3.19
CA VAL A 298 -13.62 21.65 2.33
C VAL A 298 -12.45 20.66 2.33
N LEU A 299 -11.96 20.26 3.51
CA LEU A 299 -10.88 19.27 3.63
C LEU A 299 -11.26 17.93 2.98
N THR A 300 -12.53 17.53 3.10
CA THR A 300 -13.02 16.30 2.46
C THR A 300 -12.95 16.39 0.95
N ALA A 301 -13.28 17.54 0.35
CA ALA A 301 -13.21 17.75 -1.10
C ALA A 301 -11.75 17.74 -1.59
N GLU A 302 -10.85 18.45 -0.91
CA GLU A 302 -9.44 18.52 -1.29
C GLU A 302 -8.73 17.16 -1.23
N ILE A 303 -9.04 16.34 -0.24
CA ILE A 303 -8.45 15.01 -0.09
C ILE A 303 -8.84 14.06 -1.21
N ARG A 304 -9.98 14.25 -1.88
CA ARG A 304 -10.36 13.39 -3.01
C ARG A 304 -9.37 13.47 -4.16
N ARG A 305 -8.57 14.54 -4.22
CA ARG A 305 -7.50 14.74 -5.21
C ARG A 305 -6.20 14.02 -4.86
N PHE A 306 -6.08 13.45 -3.66
CA PHE A 306 -4.92 12.67 -3.25
C PHE A 306 -5.05 11.22 -3.72
N PHE A 307 -4.02 10.73 -4.40
CA PHE A 307 -3.87 9.31 -4.68
C PHE A 307 -3.10 8.65 -3.54
N PRO A 308 -3.70 7.72 -2.80
CA PRO A 308 -2.93 6.99 -1.80
C PRO A 308 -1.84 6.18 -2.50
N ALA A 309 -0.68 6.12 -1.87
CA ALA A 309 0.32 5.12 -2.16
C ALA A 309 -0.15 3.76 -1.67
N HIS A 310 -1.17 3.23 -2.33
CA HIS A 310 -1.87 2.02 -1.94
C HIS A 310 -0.97 0.82 -2.25
N PRO A 311 -0.35 0.15 -1.24
CA PRO A 311 0.44 -1.04 -1.53
C PRO A 311 -0.48 -2.10 -2.16
N ASN A 312 -0.03 -2.73 -3.23
CA ASN A 312 -0.80 -3.76 -3.93
C ASN A 312 -1.08 -4.97 -3.00
N GLU A 313 -0.23 -5.16 -1.99
CA GLU A 313 -0.17 -6.31 -1.09
C GLU A 313 -0.68 -5.96 0.30
N ALA A 314 -1.59 -6.78 0.83
CA ALA A 314 -2.22 -6.52 2.12
C ALA A 314 -1.33 -6.94 3.31
N ILE A 315 -0.49 -7.96 3.14
CA ILE A 315 0.46 -8.49 4.10
C ILE A 315 1.68 -8.92 3.29
N MET A 316 2.89 -8.46 3.62
CA MET A 316 4.13 -8.94 3.01
C MET A 316 4.91 -9.79 4.02
N PRO A 317 5.13 -11.09 3.75
CA PRO A 317 6.00 -11.93 4.57
C PRO A 317 7.40 -11.35 4.65
N LEU A 318 7.96 -11.31 5.86
CA LEU A 318 9.39 -11.06 6.09
C LEU A 318 10.21 -12.31 5.72
N ARG A 319 9.65 -13.49 6.05
CA ARG A 319 10.26 -14.78 5.77
C ARG A 319 9.19 -15.84 5.56
N VAL A 320 9.40 -16.72 4.60
CA VAL A 320 8.54 -17.86 4.28
C VAL A 320 9.37 -19.14 4.46
N SER A 321 8.82 -20.10 5.19
CA SER A 321 9.42 -21.41 5.41
C SER A 321 8.42 -22.50 5.03
N LEU A 322 8.93 -23.72 4.81
CA LEU A 322 8.09 -24.91 4.74
C LEU A 322 7.35 -25.08 6.07
N LEU A 323 6.17 -25.70 6.02
CA LEU A 323 5.42 -26.04 7.22
C LEU A 323 6.26 -26.99 8.11
N PRO A 324 6.46 -26.67 9.41
CA PRO A 324 7.19 -27.54 10.32
C PRO A 324 6.58 -28.95 10.41
N GLN A 325 7.41 -29.96 10.71
CA GLN A 325 6.94 -31.35 10.77
C GLN A 325 5.83 -31.58 11.80
N GLU A 326 5.89 -30.87 12.94
CA GLU A 326 4.82 -30.93 13.96
C GLU A 326 3.47 -30.46 13.40
N ASP A 327 3.47 -29.33 12.68
CA ASP A 327 2.27 -28.78 12.08
C ASP A 327 1.75 -29.69 10.93
N ARG A 328 2.66 -30.29 10.15
CA ARG A 328 2.30 -31.31 9.14
C ARG A 328 1.65 -32.53 9.76
N ASN A 329 2.23 -33.07 10.83
CA ASN A 329 1.68 -34.21 11.56
C ASN A 329 0.27 -33.89 12.09
N TRP A 330 0.06 -32.67 12.59
CA TRP A 330 -1.24 -32.23 13.06
C TRP A 330 -2.29 -32.12 11.93
N VAL A 331 -1.89 -31.60 10.75
CA VAL A 331 -2.77 -31.57 9.57
C VAL A 331 -3.14 -32.99 9.12
N ASN A 332 -2.16 -33.90 9.08
CA ASN A 332 -2.40 -35.30 8.73
C ASN A 332 -3.30 -36.01 9.75
N GLU A 333 -3.14 -35.73 11.04
CA GLU A 333 -4.02 -36.26 12.09
C GLU A 333 -5.47 -35.77 11.89
N ARG A 334 -5.66 -34.50 11.50
CA ARG A 334 -6.98 -33.94 11.16
C ARG A 334 -7.63 -34.65 9.97
N LEU A 335 -6.83 -35.06 8.98
CA LEU A 335 -7.33 -35.83 7.82
C LEU A 335 -7.69 -37.28 8.19
N ALA A 336 -7.23 -37.76 9.36
CA ALA A 336 -7.52 -39.08 9.91
C ALA A 336 -8.55 -38.98 11.06
N ALA A 337 -8.28 -39.65 12.19
CA ALA A 337 -9.21 -39.75 13.33
C ALA A 337 -9.30 -38.46 14.19
N PHE A 338 -8.43 -37.47 13.96
CA PHE A 338 -8.39 -36.17 14.64
C PHE A 338 -8.48 -36.22 16.19
N THR A 339 -7.79 -37.17 16.80
CA THR A 339 -7.87 -37.44 18.25
C THR A 339 -7.42 -36.26 19.13
N SER A 340 -6.53 -35.40 18.62
CA SER A 340 -6.05 -34.20 19.29
C SER A 340 -7.15 -33.16 19.53
N TYR A 341 -8.26 -33.20 18.78
CA TYR A 341 -9.39 -32.32 19.05
C TYR A 341 -10.04 -32.62 20.41
N GLY A 342 -10.22 -33.91 20.74
CA GLY A 342 -10.77 -34.32 22.03
C GLY A 342 -9.82 -34.05 23.20
N ARG A 343 -8.50 -34.24 22.99
CA ARG A 343 -7.47 -34.04 24.02
C ARG A 343 -7.16 -32.57 24.30
N HIS A 344 -7.12 -31.74 23.26
CA HIS A 344 -6.68 -30.34 23.35
C HIS A 344 -7.59 -29.39 22.56
N ILE A 345 -8.88 -29.38 22.90
CA ILE A 345 -9.93 -28.67 22.14
C ILE A 345 -9.60 -27.20 21.85
N ARG A 346 -8.99 -26.46 22.79
CA ARG A 346 -8.65 -25.04 22.60
C ARG A 346 -7.57 -24.85 21.53
N VAL A 347 -6.51 -25.65 21.57
CA VAL A 347 -5.40 -25.58 20.61
C VAL A 347 -5.88 -26.05 19.24
N ALA A 348 -6.65 -27.12 19.19
CA ALA A 348 -7.21 -27.65 17.95
C ALA A 348 -8.15 -26.64 17.28
N ARG A 349 -9.03 -25.95 18.04
CA ARG A 349 -9.87 -24.86 17.51
C ARG A 349 -9.05 -23.70 16.97
N LEU A 350 -7.99 -23.29 17.67
CA LEU A 350 -7.11 -22.21 17.20
C LEU A 350 -6.43 -22.58 15.87
N ARG A 351 -5.87 -23.79 15.78
CA ARG A 351 -5.21 -24.29 14.56
C ARG A 351 -6.20 -24.46 13.41
N MET A 352 -7.41 -24.98 13.67
CA MET A 352 -8.48 -25.04 12.66
C MET A 352 -8.89 -23.65 12.17
N GLY A 353 -9.00 -22.67 13.07
CA GLY A 353 -9.31 -21.28 12.70
C GLY A 353 -8.30 -20.71 11.70
N LYS A 354 -7.00 -21.01 11.87
CA LYS A 354 -5.96 -20.62 10.91
C LYS A 354 -6.11 -21.34 9.57
N LEU A 355 -6.41 -22.64 9.57
CA LEU A 355 -6.66 -23.41 8.34
C LEU A 355 -7.87 -22.87 7.57
N PHE A 356 -8.98 -22.57 8.24
CA PHE A 356 -10.16 -22.00 7.58
C PHE A 356 -9.90 -20.60 7.04
N ALA A 357 -9.12 -19.79 7.76
CA ALA A 357 -8.72 -18.47 7.30
C ALA A 357 -7.86 -18.54 6.03
N VAL A 358 -6.87 -19.45 5.97
CA VAL A 358 -6.03 -19.60 4.77
C VAL A 358 -6.82 -20.20 3.59
N ALA A 359 -7.75 -21.12 3.84
CA ALA A 359 -8.64 -21.66 2.80
C ALA A 359 -9.60 -20.59 2.25
N SER A 360 -10.13 -19.72 3.12
CA SER A 360 -10.94 -18.58 2.67
C SER A 360 -10.09 -17.60 1.85
N ALA A 361 -8.83 -17.36 2.25
CA ALA A 361 -7.90 -16.52 1.51
C ALA A 361 -7.54 -17.10 0.14
N SER A 362 -7.35 -18.41 0.02
CA SER A 362 -7.08 -19.06 -1.27
C SER A 362 -8.27 -18.95 -2.21
N LEU A 363 -9.48 -19.27 -1.75
CA LEU A 363 -10.70 -19.16 -2.53
C LEU A 363 -10.99 -17.72 -2.99
N ALA A 364 -10.77 -16.74 -2.10
CA ALA A 364 -10.95 -15.33 -2.43
C ALA A 364 -9.94 -14.82 -3.48
N SER A 365 -8.72 -15.38 -3.48
CA SER A 365 -7.63 -14.87 -4.33
C SER A 365 -7.49 -15.60 -5.67
N GLN A 366 -7.99 -16.83 -5.79
CA GLN A 366 -7.84 -17.65 -6.98
C GLN A 366 -8.46 -17.03 -8.23
N ALA A 367 -9.60 -16.35 -8.10
CA ALA A 367 -10.29 -15.69 -9.21
C ALA A 367 -9.53 -14.48 -9.78
N PHE A 368 -8.55 -13.93 -9.05
CA PHE A 368 -7.88 -12.66 -9.34
C PHE A 368 -6.35 -12.77 -9.27
N LEU A 369 -5.83 -13.98 -9.45
CA LEU A 369 -4.42 -14.29 -9.26
C LEU A 369 -3.52 -13.47 -10.19
N THR A 370 -3.93 -13.38 -11.46
CA THR A 370 -3.20 -12.70 -12.54
C THR A 370 -3.76 -11.31 -12.87
N ASP A 371 -4.82 -10.89 -12.18
CA ASP A 371 -5.39 -9.55 -12.38
C ASP A 371 -4.33 -8.48 -12.15
N ASP A 372 -4.30 -7.51 -13.07
CA ASP A 372 -3.54 -6.30 -12.89
C ASP A 372 -4.09 -5.48 -11.71
N LYS A 373 -3.18 -5.14 -10.79
CA LYS A 373 -3.48 -4.46 -9.53
C LYS A 373 -3.18 -2.97 -9.60
N CYS A 374 -2.49 -2.52 -10.66
CA CYS A 374 -2.00 -1.17 -10.82
C CYS A 374 -3.12 -0.20 -11.22
N THR A 375 -2.90 1.06 -10.87
CA THR A 375 -3.64 2.18 -11.44
C THR A 375 -2.81 2.71 -12.60
N HIS A 376 -3.43 2.88 -13.76
CA HIS A 376 -2.78 3.46 -14.94
C HIS A 376 -3.30 4.86 -15.17
N GLU A 377 -2.40 5.83 -15.23
CA GLU A 377 -2.73 7.17 -15.73
C GLU A 377 -2.39 7.23 -17.21
N ILE A 378 -3.39 7.53 -18.03
CA ILE A 378 -3.33 7.49 -19.49
C ILE A 378 -4.21 8.57 -20.10
N VAL A 379 -4.01 8.86 -21.38
CA VAL A 379 -4.92 9.71 -22.15
C VAL A 379 -6.00 8.81 -22.77
N ALA A 380 -7.26 9.09 -22.45
CA ALA A 380 -8.39 8.48 -23.12
C ALA A 380 -8.86 9.34 -24.28
N PHE A 381 -9.20 8.69 -25.39
CA PHE A 381 -9.94 9.29 -26.48
C PHE A 381 -11.43 8.98 -26.33
N ILE A 382 -12.27 10.01 -26.47
CA ILE A 382 -13.72 9.91 -26.38
C ILE A 382 -14.26 10.20 -27.80
N PRO A 383 -14.74 9.18 -28.52
CA PRO A 383 -15.13 9.33 -29.92
C PRO A 383 -16.44 10.12 -30.11
N ASN A 384 -17.27 10.22 -29.06
CA ASN A 384 -18.49 11.02 -29.07
C ASN A 384 -18.94 11.30 -27.63
N LEU A 385 -18.94 12.56 -27.21
CA LEU A 385 -19.38 12.99 -25.88
C LEU A 385 -20.88 12.82 -25.63
N ASP A 386 -21.68 12.75 -26.69
CA ASP A 386 -23.13 12.60 -26.63
C ASP A 386 -23.57 11.15 -26.86
N GLY A 387 -22.61 10.23 -27.00
CA GLY A 387 -22.86 8.80 -27.16
C GLY A 387 -23.55 8.16 -25.95
N LEU A 388 -24.52 7.27 -26.20
CA LEU A 388 -25.23 6.48 -25.18
C LEU A 388 -25.07 4.99 -25.51
N PRO A 389 -24.20 4.25 -24.80
CA PRO A 389 -23.37 4.67 -23.67
C PRO A 389 -22.14 5.51 -24.09
N LEU A 390 -21.66 6.36 -23.19
CA LEU A 390 -20.39 7.10 -23.37
C LEU A 390 -19.22 6.11 -23.43
N ARG A 391 -18.34 6.26 -24.42
CA ARG A 391 -17.20 5.37 -24.66
C ARG A 391 -15.87 6.08 -24.45
N LEU A 392 -14.91 5.36 -23.88
CA LEU A 392 -13.53 5.81 -23.69
C LEU A 392 -12.60 4.76 -24.28
N GLN A 393 -11.80 5.17 -25.25
CA GLN A 393 -10.78 4.35 -25.88
C GLN A 393 -9.44 4.65 -25.23
N ILE A 394 -8.77 3.61 -24.75
CA ILE A 394 -7.50 3.72 -24.02
C ILE A 394 -6.48 2.70 -24.52
N GLU A 395 -5.22 3.03 -24.34
CA GLU A 395 -4.09 2.17 -24.64
C GLU A 395 -3.25 1.93 -23.39
N LEU A 396 -3.02 0.66 -23.06
CA LEU A 396 -2.21 0.25 -21.92
C LEU A 396 -0.89 -0.36 -22.43
N PRO A 397 0.24 0.37 -22.34
CA PRO A 397 1.52 -0.11 -22.86
C PRO A 397 2.15 -1.17 -21.95
N SER A 398 2.98 -2.04 -22.52
CA SER A 398 3.75 -3.07 -21.79
C SER A 398 2.89 -4.04 -20.97
N MET A 399 1.68 -4.34 -21.45
CA MET A 399 0.75 -5.25 -20.77
C MET A 399 0.89 -6.68 -21.29
N ALA A 400 0.69 -7.67 -20.42
CA ALA A 400 0.52 -9.06 -20.85
C ALA A 400 -0.97 -9.33 -21.12
N PRO A 401 -1.31 -10.22 -22.07
CA PRO A 401 -2.71 -10.52 -22.40
C PRO A 401 -3.48 -11.13 -21.22
N ASP A 402 -2.80 -11.85 -20.32
CA ASP A 402 -3.43 -12.61 -19.22
C ASP A 402 -3.66 -11.80 -17.94
N ASN A 403 -3.53 -10.46 -18.01
CA ASN A 403 -3.57 -9.56 -16.85
C ASN A 403 -5.00 -9.19 -16.38
N GLY A 404 -6.02 -9.95 -16.77
CA GLY A 404 -7.40 -9.77 -16.30
C GLY A 404 -8.22 -8.66 -16.97
N TRP A 405 -7.63 -7.90 -17.90
CA TRP A 405 -8.30 -6.89 -18.74
C TRP A 405 -9.15 -7.56 -19.83
N ASN A 406 -10.23 -8.22 -19.42
CA ASN A 406 -11.12 -8.97 -20.29
C ASN A 406 -12.48 -8.28 -20.46
N ARG A 407 -13.21 -8.61 -21.53
CA ARG A 407 -14.58 -8.10 -21.76
C ARG A 407 -15.49 -8.38 -20.56
N SER A 408 -16.44 -7.50 -20.33
CA SER A 408 -17.39 -7.51 -19.21
C SER A 408 -16.80 -7.30 -17.81
N ARG A 409 -15.49 -7.04 -17.70
CA ARG A 409 -14.88 -6.67 -16.42
C ARG A 409 -15.20 -5.21 -16.09
N ASN A 410 -15.43 -4.94 -14.81
CA ASN A 410 -15.62 -3.58 -14.31
C ASN A 410 -14.28 -2.88 -14.11
N VAL A 411 -14.24 -1.59 -14.43
CA VAL A 411 -13.08 -0.71 -14.29
C VAL A 411 -13.51 0.52 -13.51
N ASN A 412 -12.73 0.91 -12.51
CA ASN A 412 -12.90 2.22 -11.89
C ASN A 412 -12.20 3.25 -12.77
N VAL A 413 -12.92 4.30 -13.13
CA VAL A 413 -12.44 5.37 -14.00
C VAL A 413 -12.64 6.68 -13.29
N TRP A 414 -11.66 7.57 -13.40
CA TRP A 414 -11.81 8.97 -12.99
C TRP A 414 -10.94 9.86 -13.86
N VAL A 415 -11.46 11.04 -14.16
CA VAL A 415 -10.72 12.07 -14.89
C VAL A 415 -9.75 12.73 -13.91
N VAL A 416 -8.50 12.94 -14.33
CA VAL A 416 -7.49 13.59 -13.50
C VAL A 416 -7.99 14.98 -13.09
N HIS A 417 -7.76 15.37 -11.83
CA HIS A 417 -8.30 16.58 -11.16
C HIS A 417 -9.79 16.56 -10.81
N SER A 418 -10.58 15.62 -11.33
CA SER A 418 -11.96 15.42 -10.89
C SER A 418 -12.02 14.92 -9.45
N THR A 419 -13.11 15.27 -8.76
CA THR A 419 -13.41 14.74 -7.41
C THR A 419 -14.31 13.51 -7.44
N THR A 420 -14.59 12.97 -8.63
CA THR A 420 -15.54 11.87 -8.83
C THR A 420 -14.84 10.66 -9.44
N MET A 421 -15.10 9.51 -8.86
CA MET A 421 -14.70 8.21 -9.39
C MET A 421 -15.93 7.39 -9.71
N THR A 422 -15.99 6.85 -10.92
CA THR A 422 -17.12 6.11 -11.43
C THR A 422 -16.69 4.72 -11.91
N ARG A 423 -17.67 3.92 -12.37
CA ARG A 423 -17.43 2.60 -12.95
C ARG A 423 -17.74 2.62 -14.44
N ALA A 424 -16.96 1.86 -15.18
CA ALA A 424 -17.18 1.53 -16.58
C ALA A 424 -16.99 0.02 -16.77
N THR A 425 -17.50 -0.50 -17.89
CA THR A 425 -17.33 -1.91 -18.27
C THR A 425 -16.46 -2.02 -19.50
N ILE A 426 -15.55 -2.99 -19.52
CA ILE A 426 -14.76 -3.30 -20.71
C ILE A 426 -15.66 -3.91 -21.78
N THR A 427 -15.77 -3.28 -22.93
CA THR A 427 -16.58 -3.77 -24.06
C THR A 427 -15.74 -4.37 -25.18
N PHE A 428 -14.54 -3.82 -25.39
CA PHE A 428 -13.59 -4.31 -26.39
C PHE A 428 -12.18 -4.37 -25.82
N VAL A 429 -11.41 -5.36 -26.27
CA VAL A 429 -10.02 -5.58 -25.92
C VAL A 429 -9.32 -6.16 -27.14
N GLN A 430 -8.19 -5.58 -27.51
CA GLN A 430 -7.30 -6.09 -28.55
C GLN A 430 -5.86 -5.94 -28.09
N TYR A 431 -5.08 -7.01 -28.21
CA TYR A 431 -3.66 -7.00 -27.90
C TYR A 431 -2.86 -6.90 -29.19
N ASP A 432 -1.98 -5.91 -29.25
CA ASP A 432 -0.98 -5.79 -30.30
C ASP A 432 0.34 -6.40 -29.82
N PHE A 433 0.80 -7.45 -30.51
CA PHE A 433 2.03 -8.15 -30.18
C PHE A 433 3.29 -7.36 -30.51
N ASP A 434 3.23 -6.49 -31.53
CA ASP A 434 4.39 -5.75 -32.02
C ASP A 434 4.72 -4.60 -31.06
N SER A 435 3.72 -3.81 -30.69
CA SER A 435 3.89 -2.73 -29.71
C SER A 435 3.78 -3.18 -28.25
N ARG A 436 3.32 -4.41 -28.00
CA ARG A 436 2.98 -4.94 -26.66
C ARG A 436 1.98 -4.04 -25.91
N THR A 437 1.01 -3.52 -26.66
CA THR A 437 0.00 -2.58 -26.16
C THR A 437 -1.37 -3.25 -26.15
N LEU A 438 -2.13 -3.02 -25.09
CA LEU A 438 -3.52 -3.45 -24.99
C LEU A 438 -4.44 -2.27 -25.30
N ALA A 439 -5.11 -2.31 -26.44
CA ALA A 439 -6.18 -1.37 -26.78
C ALA A 439 -7.48 -1.84 -26.11
N VAL A 440 -8.12 -0.95 -25.35
CA VAL A 440 -9.30 -1.26 -24.56
C VAL A 440 -10.38 -0.19 -24.78
N GLU A 441 -11.62 -0.62 -25.02
CA GLU A 441 -12.78 0.28 -25.02
C GLU A 441 -13.59 0.08 -23.75
N LEU A 442 -13.76 1.18 -23.00
CA LEU A 442 -14.57 1.25 -21.80
C LEU A 442 -15.91 1.90 -22.13
N SER A 443 -16.99 1.32 -21.61
CA SER A 443 -18.33 1.86 -21.73
C SER A 443 -18.84 2.28 -20.36
N ALA A 444 -19.25 3.54 -20.24
CA ALA A 444 -19.91 4.04 -19.04
C ALA A 444 -21.23 3.30 -18.83
N ASP A 445 -21.56 3.02 -17.57
CA ASP A 445 -22.88 2.54 -17.20
C ASP A 445 -23.87 3.72 -17.11
N THR A 446 -25.16 3.42 -16.99
CA THR A 446 -26.23 4.44 -16.94
C THR A 446 -26.08 5.40 -15.76
N ARG A 447 -25.37 5.01 -14.69
CA ARG A 447 -25.15 5.85 -13.51
C ARG A 447 -23.88 6.69 -13.64
N SER A 448 -22.89 6.24 -14.40
CA SER A 448 -21.59 6.90 -14.55
C SER A 448 -21.50 7.84 -15.73
N GLN A 449 -22.36 7.67 -16.74
CA GLN A 449 -22.30 8.44 -17.98
C GLN A 449 -22.27 9.95 -17.76
N GLN A 450 -23.24 10.50 -17.02
CA GLN A 450 -23.32 11.95 -16.79
C GLN A 450 -22.08 12.45 -16.03
N SER A 451 -21.67 11.75 -14.97
CA SER A 451 -20.51 12.15 -14.17
C SER A 451 -19.19 12.09 -14.92
N ILE A 452 -19.00 11.11 -15.82
CA ILE A 452 -17.80 11.06 -16.67
C ILE A 452 -17.85 12.19 -17.71
N ARG A 453 -19.00 12.40 -18.37
CA ARG A 453 -19.18 13.47 -19.36
C ARG A 453 -18.86 14.83 -18.77
N ASP A 454 -19.45 15.17 -17.62
CA ASP A 454 -19.23 16.45 -16.95
C ASP A 454 -17.75 16.63 -16.58
N ALA A 455 -17.11 15.58 -16.06
CA ALA A 455 -15.69 15.62 -15.70
C ALA A 455 -14.76 15.77 -16.93
N VAL A 456 -15.12 15.18 -18.08
CA VAL A 456 -14.37 15.33 -19.33
C VAL A 456 -14.56 16.73 -19.91
N ILE A 457 -15.76 17.31 -19.82
CA ILE A 457 -16.00 18.70 -20.25
C ILE A 457 -15.23 19.68 -19.36
N GLU A 458 -15.19 19.45 -18.05
CA GLU A 458 -14.54 20.36 -17.10
C GLU A 458 -13.00 20.27 -17.10
N HIS A 459 -12.44 19.08 -17.34
CA HIS A 459 -11.00 18.83 -17.17
C HIS A 459 -10.29 18.23 -18.39
N GLY A 460 -11.03 17.89 -19.43
CA GLY A 460 -10.49 17.39 -20.69
C GLY A 460 -10.32 18.48 -21.74
N GLN A 461 -9.88 18.05 -22.92
CA GLN A 461 -9.84 18.83 -24.14
C GLN A 461 -10.98 18.38 -25.04
N VAL A 462 -11.99 19.23 -25.20
CA VAL A 462 -13.14 18.98 -26.08
C VAL A 462 -12.89 19.61 -27.44
N PHE A 463 -13.24 18.91 -28.51
CA PHE A 463 -13.09 19.37 -29.89
C PHE A 463 -14.45 19.67 -30.53
N ASP A 464 -14.44 20.44 -31.63
CA ASP A 464 -15.65 20.93 -32.30
C ASP A 464 -16.52 19.82 -32.91
N ASP A 465 -15.95 18.63 -33.14
CA ASP A 465 -16.63 17.44 -33.68
C ASP A 465 -17.29 16.58 -32.59
N HIS A 466 -17.50 17.12 -31.39
CA HIS A 466 -18.02 16.42 -30.20
C HIS A 466 -17.12 15.26 -29.72
N THR A 467 -15.88 15.17 -30.20
CA THR A 467 -14.87 14.28 -29.62
C THR A 467 -14.16 14.95 -28.45
N ALA A 468 -13.46 14.15 -27.63
CA ALA A 468 -12.65 14.70 -26.56
C ALA A 468 -11.40 13.85 -26.27
N ARG A 469 -10.42 14.47 -25.63
CA ARG A 469 -9.29 13.79 -25.00
C ARG A 469 -9.22 14.18 -23.53
N ALA A 470 -9.09 13.20 -22.65
CA ALA A 470 -8.95 13.46 -21.22
C ALA A 470 -7.87 12.60 -20.61
N ARG A 471 -7.06 13.18 -19.72
CA ARG A 471 -6.22 12.39 -18.83
C ARG A 471 -7.12 11.68 -17.83
N VAL A 472 -7.06 10.36 -17.82
CA VAL A 472 -7.84 9.52 -16.93
C VAL A 472 -6.92 8.59 -16.17
N CYS A 473 -7.37 8.21 -14.99
CA CYS A 473 -6.81 7.07 -14.30
C CYS A 473 -7.80 5.91 -14.35
N VAL A 474 -7.29 4.73 -14.67
CA VAL A 474 -8.07 3.51 -14.77
C VAL A 474 -7.48 2.42 -13.88
N ARG A 475 -8.37 1.64 -13.27
CA ARG A 475 -7.97 0.49 -12.45
C ARG A 475 -9.02 -0.61 -12.57
N LEU A 476 -8.58 -1.84 -12.84
CA LEU A 476 -9.48 -2.99 -12.78
C LEU A 476 -10.18 -3.03 -11.41
N SER A 477 -11.52 -3.08 -11.45
CA SER A 477 -12.28 -3.44 -10.27
C SER A 477 -12.08 -4.92 -9.99
N ARG A 478 -12.23 -5.31 -8.71
CA ARG A 478 -12.42 -6.72 -8.41
C ARG A 478 -13.65 -7.21 -9.17
N ALA A 479 -13.51 -8.34 -9.86
CA ALA A 479 -14.69 -8.95 -10.45
C ALA A 479 -15.65 -9.34 -9.31
N PRO A 480 -16.97 -9.30 -9.52
CA PRO A 480 -17.90 -9.94 -8.60
C PRO A 480 -17.51 -11.41 -8.55
N SER A 481 -16.96 -11.85 -7.42
CA SER A 481 -16.63 -13.25 -7.24
C SER A 481 -17.94 -14.03 -7.20
N GLY A 482 -18.08 -15.05 -8.05
CA GLY A 482 -19.10 -16.08 -7.85
C GLY A 482 -18.87 -16.85 -6.53
N THR A 483 -17.67 -16.75 -5.95
CA THR A 483 -17.37 -17.13 -4.58
C THR A 483 -17.86 -16.05 -3.60
N ASP A 484 -18.68 -16.49 -2.64
CA ASP A 484 -19.40 -15.67 -1.66
C ASP A 484 -18.52 -14.54 -1.04
N PRO A 485 -18.95 -13.25 -1.03
CA PRO A 485 -18.26 -12.17 -0.31
C PRO A 485 -17.93 -12.51 1.16
N VAL A 486 -18.62 -13.49 1.74
CA VAL A 486 -18.29 -14.09 3.03
C VAL A 486 -16.85 -14.59 3.09
N PHE A 487 -16.28 -15.21 2.04
CA PHE A 487 -14.89 -15.69 2.09
C PHE A 487 -13.87 -14.56 2.17
N GLU A 488 -14.13 -13.43 1.51
CA GLU A 488 -13.27 -12.25 1.65
C GLU A 488 -13.33 -11.69 3.08
N LEU A 489 -14.53 -11.63 3.67
CA LEU A 489 -14.74 -11.17 5.04
C LEU A 489 -14.04 -12.11 6.03
N LEU A 490 -14.20 -13.42 5.86
CA LEU A 490 -13.57 -14.45 6.69
C LEU A 490 -12.04 -14.45 6.53
N ALA A 491 -11.51 -14.31 5.31
CA ALA A 491 -10.07 -14.19 5.06
C ALA A 491 -9.48 -12.92 5.68
N ALA A 492 -10.25 -11.83 5.73
CA ALA A 492 -9.84 -10.58 6.36
C ALA A 492 -10.00 -10.57 7.89
N SER A 493 -10.79 -11.49 8.44
CA SER A 493 -11.12 -11.59 9.86
C SER A 493 -10.21 -12.60 10.58
N ASN A 494 -9.74 -12.27 11.78
CA ASN A 494 -9.09 -13.25 12.64
C ASN A 494 -10.19 -14.13 13.29
N ILE A 495 -10.70 -15.13 12.57
CA ILE A 495 -11.73 -16.07 13.06
C ILE A 495 -11.32 -16.71 14.39
N SER A 496 -10.01 -16.90 14.59
CA SER A 496 -9.38 -17.42 15.81
C SER A 496 -9.70 -16.62 17.08
N LEU A 497 -9.90 -15.30 16.99
CA LEU A 497 -10.26 -14.46 18.15
C LEU A 497 -11.75 -14.57 18.51
N ALA A 498 -12.62 -14.81 17.54
CA ALA A 498 -14.06 -14.95 17.75
C ALA A 498 -14.45 -16.33 18.34
N LEU A 499 -13.57 -17.33 18.20
CA LEU A 499 -13.76 -18.68 18.75
C LEU A 499 -13.33 -18.84 20.22
N ILE A 500 -12.83 -17.77 20.84
CA ILE A 500 -12.55 -17.75 22.28
C ILE A 500 -13.88 -17.36 22.96
N PRO A 501 -14.55 -18.28 23.69
CA PRO A 501 -15.77 -17.92 24.38
C PRO A 501 -15.46 -16.81 25.39
N HIS A 502 -16.19 -15.70 25.29
CA HIS A 502 -16.20 -14.68 26.33
C HIS A 502 -16.54 -15.36 27.65
N ARG A 503 -15.66 -15.26 28.66
CA ARG A 503 -16.05 -15.49 30.04
C ARG A 503 -17.20 -14.52 30.32
N ARG A 504 -18.42 -15.04 30.47
CA ARG A 504 -19.44 -14.35 31.24
C ARG A 504 -18.88 -14.28 32.66
N SER A 505 -18.39 -13.11 33.05
CA SER A 505 -18.22 -12.73 34.45
C SER A 505 -19.60 -12.42 35.02
#